data_AF-A0A1W1Y1I0-F1
#
_entry.id   AF-A0A1W1Y1I0-F1
#
_cell.length_a   1.000
_cell.length_b   1.000
_cell.length_c   1.000
_cell.angle_alpha   90.00
_cell.angle_beta   90.00
_cell.angle_gamma   90.00
#
_symmetry.space_group_name_H-M   'P 1'
#
loop_
_entity.id
_entity.type
_entity.pdbx_description
1 polymer ?
#
loop_
_entity_poly.entity_id
_entity_poly.type
_entity_poly.pdbx_seq_one_letter_code
_entity_poly.pdbx_strand_id
1 'polypeptide(L)' 'MASLRPVWIVQDRDSGLFLFPDDGTVGFTRMVNDAGLFDSEEAAVETAIDFLDRWLIFSFFVREE' A
#
# COMPACT_ATOMS: atom_id res chain seq x y z
N MET A 1 -0.11 -23.03 -14.71
CA MET A 1 -0.57 -22.58 -13.38
C MET A 1 -0.48 -21.07 -13.38
N ALA A 2 -1.46 -20.36 -12.82
CA ALA A 2 -1.35 -18.90 -12.67
C ALA A 2 -0.28 -18.61 -11.61
N SER A 3 0.67 -17.72 -11.92
CA SER A 3 1.65 -17.26 -10.95
C SER A 3 1.05 -16.12 -10.13
N LEU A 4 1.28 -16.14 -8.82
CA LEU A 4 0.78 -15.15 -7.87
C LEU A 4 1.97 -14.57 -7.13
N ARG A 5 1.99 -13.24 -6.96
CA ARG A 5 3.00 -12.55 -6.15
C ARG A 5 2.33 -11.83 -4.98
N PRO A 6 2.93 -11.86 -3.79
CA PRO A 6 2.46 -11.06 -2.66
C PRO A 6 2.73 -9.57 -2.93
N VAL A 7 1.83 -8.71 -2.45
CA VAL A 7 1.97 -7.25 -2.42
C VAL A 7 1.44 -6.73 -1.10
N TRP A 8 1.91 -5.55 -0.71
CA TRP A 8 1.49 -4.88 0.52
C TRP A 8 0.91 -3.51 0.20
N ILE A 9 -0.10 -3.10 0.97
CA ILE A 9 -0.66 -1.75 0.93
C ILE A 9 -0.70 -1.18 2.35
N VAL A 10 -0.65 0.15 2.43
CA VAL A 10 -0.66 0.90 3.69
C VAL A 10 -1.96 1.67 3.82
N GLN A 11 -2.60 1.58 4.99
CA GLN A 11 -3.77 2.37 5.35
C GLN A 11 -3.47 3.26 6.56
N ASP A 12 -3.82 4.53 6.46
CA ASP A 12 -3.89 5.43 7.61
C ASP A 12 -5.01 4.99 8.55
N ARG A 13 -4.66 4.76 9.82
CA ARG A 13 -5.61 4.29 10.83
C ARG A 13 -6.58 5.40 11.27
N ASP A 14 -6.20 6.66 11.12
CA ASP A 14 -7.04 7.79 11.53
C ASP A 14 -8.11 8.12 10.49
N SER A 15 -7.73 8.26 9.22
CA SER A 15 -8.67 8.59 8.14
C SER A 15 -9.30 7.37 7.46
N GLY A 16 -8.70 6.19 7.57
CA GLY A 16 -9.08 4.99 6.82
C GLY A 16 -8.70 5.04 5.34
N LEU A 17 -7.91 6.04 4.91
CA LEU A 17 -7.43 6.17 3.53
C LEU A 17 -6.19 5.31 3.30
N PHE A 18 -6.01 4.82 2.07
CA PHE A 18 -4.82 4.12 1.65
C PHE A 18 -3.80 5.08 1.05
N LEU A 19 -2.52 4.80 1.28
CA LEU A 19 -1.45 5.47 0.55
C LEU A 19 -1.51 5.04 -0.92
N PHE A 20 -1.29 5.99 -1.82
CA PHE A 20 -1.15 5.72 -3.25
C PHE A 20 -0.15 6.68 -3.92
N PRO A 21 0.46 6.30 -5.05
CA PRO A 21 1.35 7.21 -5.77
C PRO A 21 0.55 8.34 -6.43
N ASP A 22 0.88 9.58 -6.11
CA ASP A 22 0.25 10.79 -6.68
C ASP A 22 1.34 11.73 -7.21
N ASP A 23 1.43 11.86 -8.54
CA ASP A 23 2.37 12.72 -9.29
C ASP A 23 3.76 12.91 -8.65
N GLY A 24 4.49 11.81 -8.44
CA GLY A 24 5.85 11.82 -7.90
C GLY A 24 5.97 11.95 -6.38
N THR A 25 4.85 11.98 -5.66
CA THR A 25 4.77 11.91 -4.20
C THR A 25 3.81 10.80 -3.75
N VAL A 26 3.54 10.74 -2.45
CA VAL A 26 2.53 9.89 -1.82
C VAL A 26 1.27 10.71 -1.56
N GLY A 27 0.15 10.24 -2.10
CA GLY A 27 -1.19 10.76 -1.84
C GLY A 27 -2.05 9.76 -1.06
N PHE A 28 -3.34 10.09 -0.96
CA PHE A 28 -4.34 9.31 -0.25
C PHE A 28 -5.57 8.96 -1.11
N THR A 29 -5.98 7.70 -1.09
CA THR A 29 -7.17 7.22 -1.80
C THR A 29 -8.12 6.47 -0.87
N ARG A 30 -9.42 6.47 -1.20
CA ARG A 30 -10.43 5.66 -0.51
C ARG A 30 -10.53 4.25 -1.08
N MET A 31 -10.00 4.03 -2.28
CA MET A 31 -10.22 2.80 -3.03
C MET A 31 -9.02 1.87 -2.87
N VAL A 32 -9.26 0.66 -2.40
CA VAL A 32 -8.21 -0.37 -2.25
C VAL A 32 -7.56 -0.73 -3.58
N ASN A 33 -8.32 -0.67 -4.69
CA ASN A 33 -7.82 -0.96 -6.03
C ASN A 33 -6.87 0.11 -6.57
N ASP A 34 -6.93 1.32 -6.03
CA ASP A 34 -6.06 2.43 -6.41
C ASP A 34 -4.90 2.58 -5.42
N ALA A 35 -4.83 1.75 -4.38
CA ALA A 35 -3.77 1.82 -3.38
C ALA A 35 -2.41 1.51 -3.99
N GLY A 36 -1.37 2.18 -3.47
CA GLY A 36 0.01 1.91 -3.84
C GLY A 36 0.40 0.50 -3.44
N LEU A 37 0.84 -0.30 -4.41
CA LEU A 37 1.32 -1.66 -4.19
C LEU A 37 2.82 -1.64 -3.93
N PHE A 38 3.23 -2.11 -2.76
CA PHE A 38 4.62 -2.35 -2.42
C PHE A 38 4.99 -3.81 -2.71
N ASP A 39 6.19 -4.02 -3.25
CA ASP A 39 6.73 -5.35 -3.55
C ASP A 39 7.40 -6.03 -2.35
N SER A 40 7.57 -5.31 -1.24
CA SER A 40 8.04 -5.86 0.03
C SER A 40 7.30 -5.22 1.20
N GLU A 41 7.17 -5.99 2.29
CA GLU A 41 6.63 -5.48 3.56
C GLU A 41 7.48 -4.34 4.11
N GLU A 42 8.81 -4.46 4.02
CA GLU A 42 9.77 -3.47 4.51
C GLU A 42 9.56 -2.10 3.85
N ALA A 43 9.43 -2.05 2.52
CA ALA A 43 9.19 -0.81 1.79
C ALA A 43 7.84 -0.16 2.17
N ALA A 44 6.82 -0.98 2.43
CA ALA A 44 5.54 -0.50 2.92
C ALA A 44 5.65 0.11 4.32
N VAL A 45 6.39 -0.54 5.24
CA VAL A 45 6.65 -0.05 6.60
C VAL A 45 7.44 1.26 6.59
N GLU A 46 8.53 1.32 5.83
CA GLU A 46 9.35 2.53 5.73
C GLU A 46 8.53 3.71 5.24
N THR A 47 7.75 3.51 4.17
CA THR A 47 6.86 4.56 3.66
C THR A 47 5.78 4.92 4.69
N ALA A 48 5.23 3.96 5.42
CA ALA A 48 4.23 4.26 6.45
C ALA A 48 4.81 5.12 7.58
N ILE A 49 6.06 4.88 7.99
CA ILE A 49 6.76 5.67 9.02
C ILE A 49 6.98 7.12 8.57
N ASP A 50 7.31 7.33 7.30
CA ASP A 50 7.60 8.67 6.78
C ASP A 50 6.35 9.56 6.64
N PHE A 51 5.19 8.95 6.37
CA PHE A 51 3.98 9.70 6.02
C PHE A 51 2.88 9.66 7.09
N LEU A 52 2.91 8.73 8.04
CA LEU A 52 1.78 8.48 8.96
C LEU A 52 2.23 8.26 10.42
N ASP A 53 1.46 8.78 11.36
CA ASP A 53 1.66 8.52 12.79
C ASP A 53 1.14 7.13 13.21
N ARG A 54 0.03 6.68 12.61
CA ARG A 54 -0.61 5.39 12.91
C ARG A 54 -1.11 4.74 11.63
N TRP A 55 -0.68 3.51 11.40
CA TRP A 55 -0.95 2.83 10.14
C TRP A 55 -1.30 1.36 10.35
N LEU A 56 -1.90 0.77 9.32
CA LEU A 56 -2.14 -0.66 9.17
C LEU A 56 -1.53 -1.10 7.84
N ILE A 57 -0.94 -2.29 7.83
CA ILE A 57 -0.46 -2.94 6.60
C ILE A 57 -1.32 -4.15 6.30
N PHE A 58 -1.71 -4.27 5.04
CA PHE A 58 -2.45 -5.42 4.53
C PHE A 58 -1.64 -6.09 3.42
N SER A 59 -1.59 -7.42 3.44
CA SER A 59 -0.98 -8.21 2.38
C SER A 59 -2.05 -8.82 1.48
N PHE A 60 -1.81 -8.76 0.18
CA PHE A 60 -2.66 -9.32 -0.87
C PHE A 60 -1.82 -10.16 -1.83
N PHE A 61 -2.48 -10.99 -2.64
CA PHE A 61 -1.85 -11.67 -3.76
C PHE A 61 -2.41 -11.13 -5.06
N VAL A 62 -1.53 -10.70 -5.95
CA VAL A 62 -1.89 -10.30 -7.32
C VAL A 62 -1.41 -11.36 -8.30
N ARG A 63 -2.17 -11.53 -9.37
CA ARG A 63 -1.79 -12.43 -10.46
C ARG A 63 -0.69 -11.78 -11.30
N GLU A 64 0.36 -12.54 -11.58
CA GLU A 64 1.37 -12.13 -12.56
C GLU A 64 0.81 -12.32 -13.98
N GLU A 65 0.98 -11.31 -14.83
CA GLU A 65 0.58 -11.34 -16.24
C GLU A 65 1.56 -12.15 -17.09
#